data_AF-A0A7S1EAV7-F1
#
_entry.id   AF-A0A7S1EAV7-F1
#
_cell.length_a   1.000
_cell.length_b   1.000
_cell.length_c   1.000
_cell.angle_alpha   90.00
_cell.angle_beta   90.00
_cell.angle_gamma   90.00
#
_symmetry.space_group_name_H-M   'P 1'
#
loop_
_entity.id
_entity.type
_entity.pdbx_description
1 polymer ?
#
loop_
_entity_poly.entity_id
_entity_poly.type
_entity_poly.pdbx_seq_one_letter_code
_entity_poly.pdbx_strand_id
1 'polypeptide(L)'
;YAEGQRRYVETFSAYARQFLDRMDRPAVDKVDGVPPAIAIDQTNPVRTSRSTVGTMTELNDHLKLLFARASQLFDRKTALPVRHDTSQSIYAELMSRTAAED
;
A
#
# COMPACT_ATOMS: atom_id res chain seq x y z
N TYR A 1 17.39 22.63 -6.44
CA TYR A 1 16.35 21.58 -6.41
C TYR A 1 14.96 22.13 -6.72
N ALA A 2 14.59 23.32 -6.20
CA ALA A 2 13.27 23.91 -6.38
C ALA A 2 12.75 23.89 -7.83
N GLU A 3 13.59 24.22 -8.81
CA GLU A 3 13.18 24.19 -10.22
C GLU A 3 12.96 22.77 -10.77
N GLY A 4 13.78 21.79 -10.35
CA GLY A 4 13.60 20.40 -10.76
C GLY A 4 12.34 19.76 -10.15
N GLN A 5 12.00 20.14 -8.91
CA GLN A 5 10.77 19.69 -8.24
C GLN A 5 9.52 20.42 -8.81
N ARG A 6 9.63 21.72 -9.13
CA ARG A 6 8.57 22.47 -9.84
C ARG A 6 8.28 21.84 -11.21
N ARG A 7 9.32 21.57 -12.01
CA ARG A 7 9.18 20.87 -13.29
C ARG A 7 8.56 19.48 -13.14
N TYR A 8 8.91 18.74 -12.09
CA TYR A 8 8.28 17.44 -11.80
C TYR A 8 6.76 17.60 -11.55
N VAL A 9 6.36 18.56 -10.70
CA VAL A 9 4.94 18.87 -10.43
C VAL A 9 4.20 19.30 -11.69
N GLU A 10 4.86 20.02 -12.60
CA GLU A 10 4.26 20.47 -13.87
C GLU A 10 3.97 19.33 -14.86
N THR A 11 4.58 18.16 -14.70
CA THR A 11 4.26 16.98 -15.55
C THR A 11 2.91 16.34 -15.23
N PHE A 12 2.33 16.63 -14.06
CA PHE A 12 1.05 16.09 -13.64
C PHE A 12 -0.13 16.82 -14.29
N SER A 13 -1.27 16.12 -14.37
CA SER A 13 -2.53 16.69 -14.86
C SER A 13 -2.94 17.94 -14.07
N ALA A 14 -3.71 18.84 -14.70
CA ALA A 14 -4.21 20.04 -14.04
C ALA A 14 -5.01 19.74 -12.76
N TYR A 15 -5.70 18.58 -12.72
CA TYR A 15 -6.43 18.08 -11.56
C TYR A 15 -5.48 17.63 -10.44
N ALA A 16 -4.48 16.80 -10.76
CA ALA A 16 -3.52 16.30 -9.76
C ALA A 16 -2.73 17.45 -9.11
N ARG A 17 -2.42 18.51 -9.87
CA ARG A 17 -1.75 19.72 -9.36
C ARG A 17 -2.56 20.48 -8.29
N GLN A 18 -3.88 20.27 -8.17
CA GLN A 18 -4.69 20.90 -7.12
C GLN A 18 -4.33 20.39 -5.71
N PHE A 19 -3.77 19.19 -5.61
CA PHE A 19 -3.44 18.52 -4.33
C PHE A 19 -1.94 18.59 -3.99
N LEU A 20 -1.14 19.20 -4.86
CA LEU A 20 0.29 19.37 -4.66
C LEU A 20 0.58 20.77 -4.15
N ASP A 21 1.51 20.88 -3.20
CA ASP A 21 1.95 22.18 -2.72
C ASP A 21 2.55 22.97 -3.89
N ARG A 22 2.08 24.21 -4.03
CA ARG A 22 2.64 25.14 -5.02
C ARG A 22 4.05 25.50 -4.57
N MET A 23 5.03 25.12 -5.37
CA MET A 23 6.40 25.57 -5.17
C MET A 23 6.59 26.96 -5.77
N ASP A 24 7.17 27.86 -4.99
CA ASP A 24 7.57 29.17 -5.49
C ASP A 24 8.66 29.04 -6.54
N ARG A 25 8.61 29.93 -7.54
CA ARG A 25 9.66 30.03 -8.55
C ARG A 25 10.95 30.53 -7.87
N PRO A 26 12.10 29.89 -8.10
CA PRO A 26 13.37 30.39 -7.57
C PRO A 26 13.70 31.77 -8.15
N ALA A 27 14.41 32.60 -7.36
CA ALA A 27 14.84 33.96 -7.73
C ALA A 27 15.99 33.94 -8.76
N VAL A 28 15.71 33.43 -9.95
CA VAL A 28 16.63 33.34 -11.09
C VAL A 28 15.88 33.66 -12.37
N ASP A 29 16.54 34.36 -13.30
CA ASP A 29 15.90 34.83 -14.54
C ASP A 29 15.50 33.67 -15.44
N LYS A 30 16.43 32.74 -15.69
CA LYS A 30 16.21 31.56 -16.52
C LYS A 30 17.09 30.39 -16.08
N VAL A 31 16.53 29.19 -16.13
CA VAL A 31 17.31 27.95 -15.99
C VAL A 31 16.90 27.00 -17.11
N ASP A 32 17.85 26.61 -17.95
CA ASP A 32 17.63 25.69 -19.06
C ASP A 32 18.26 24.32 -18.73
N GLY A 33 17.77 23.25 -19.35
CA GLY A 33 18.37 21.92 -19.24
C GLY A 33 18.24 21.23 -17.87
N VAL A 34 17.39 21.72 -16.96
CA VAL A 34 17.15 21.06 -15.66
C VAL A 34 16.23 19.85 -15.84
N PRO A 35 16.70 18.62 -15.53
CA PRO A 35 15.84 17.44 -15.51
C PRO A 35 14.90 17.46 -14.28
N PRO A 36 13.83 16.65 -14.28
CA PRO A 36 13.03 16.44 -13.07
C PRO A 36 13.92 16.00 -11.90
N ALA A 37 13.70 16.58 -10.72
CA ALA A 37 14.51 16.30 -9.54
C ALA A 37 13.65 16.00 -8.31
N ILE A 38 14.13 15.10 -7.46
CA ILE A 38 13.54 14.77 -6.16
C ILE A 38 14.52 15.23 -5.08
N ALA A 39 14.03 16.04 -4.13
CA ALA A 39 14.80 16.44 -2.97
C ALA A 39 14.69 15.37 -1.88
N ILE A 40 15.80 15.08 -1.19
CA ILE A 40 15.85 14.15 -0.06
C ILE A 40 16.30 14.96 1.15
N ASP A 41 15.33 15.34 1.98
CA ASP A 41 15.57 16.11 3.20
C ASP A 41 15.34 15.23 4.43
N GLN A 42 16.10 15.49 5.49
CA GLN A 42 15.94 14.81 6.77
C GLN A 42 14.76 15.41 7.55
N THR A 43 13.56 15.11 7.08
CA THR A 43 12.31 15.40 7.77
C THR A 43 11.87 14.18 8.57
N ASN A 44 10.91 14.34 9.50
CA ASN A 44 10.30 13.24 10.22
C ASN A 44 8.91 12.98 9.61
N PRO A 45 8.79 12.21 8.50
CA PRO A 45 7.60 12.19 7.66
C PRO A 45 6.48 11.31 8.20
N VAL A 46 6.54 10.88 9.48
CA VAL A 46 5.55 9.99 10.07
C VAL A 46 4.23 10.74 10.22
N ARG A 47 3.37 10.63 9.20
CA ARG A 47 2.06 11.27 9.14
C ARG A 47 1.01 10.61 10.03
N THR A 48 1.22 9.35 10.45
CA THR A 48 0.26 8.57 11.25
C THR A 48 0.95 7.50 12.10
N SER A 49 0.35 7.17 13.25
CA SER A 49 0.82 6.10 14.16
C SER A 49 0.79 4.70 13.56
N ARG A 50 0.13 4.51 12.41
CA ARG A 50 0.10 3.23 11.67
C ARG A 50 1.26 3.08 10.67
N SER A 51 2.03 4.13 10.43
CA SER A 51 3.15 4.08 9.49
C SER A 51 4.36 3.43 10.17
N THR A 52 4.95 2.44 9.51
CA THR A 52 6.13 1.72 9.97
C THR A 52 7.22 1.79 8.90
N VAL A 53 8.44 1.35 9.24
CA VAL A 53 9.53 1.23 8.25
C VAL A 53 9.10 0.37 7.06
N GLY A 54 8.33 -0.69 7.30
CA GLY A 54 7.83 -1.58 6.24
C GLY A 54 6.86 -0.89 5.27
N THR A 55 6.04 0.06 5.76
CA THR A 55 5.15 0.84 4.87
C THR A 55 5.90 1.97 4.18
N MET A 56 6.89 2.59 4.83
CA MET A 56 7.70 3.65 4.21
C MET A 56 8.61 3.16 3.09
N THR A 57 9.07 1.91 3.17
CA THR A 57 9.95 1.27 2.20
C THR A 57 9.19 0.43 1.17
N GLU A 58 7.85 0.42 1.22
CA GLU A 58 6.96 -0.43 0.40
C GLU A 58 7.18 -1.95 0.55
N LEU A 59 8.13 -2.39 1.38
CA LEU A 59 8.38 -3.80 1.68
C LEU A 59 7.13 -4.53 2.18
N ASN A 60 6.31 -3.85 2.98
CA ASN A 60 5.07 -4.43 3.50
C ASN A 60 4.10 -4.84 2.37
N ASP A 61 4.09 -4.13 1.24
CA ASP A 61 3.21 -4.47 0.12
C ASP A 61 3.72 -5.69 -0.64
N HIS A 62 5.04 -5.83 -0.79
CA HIS A 62 5.65 -7.06 -1.28
C HIS A 62 5.40 -8.25 -0.34
N LEU A 63 5.51 -8.04 0.97
CA LEU A 63 5.23 -9.09 1.96
C LEU A 63 3.78 -9.52 1.91
N LYS A 64 2.80 -8.61 1.80
CA LYS A 64 1.39 -8.98 1.63
C LYS A 64 1.19 -9.90 0.43
N LEU A 65 1.80 -9.58 -0.72
CA LEU A 65 1.72 -10.43 -1.91
C LEU A 65 2.39 -11.78 -1.71
N LEU A 66 3.54 -11.82 -1.05
CA LEU A 66 4.24 -13.06 -0.71
C LEU A 66 3.36 -13.96 0.16
N PHE A 67 2.84 -13.44 1.28
CA PHE A 67 1.99 -14.21 2.20
C PHE A 67 0.69 -14.65 1.53
N ALA A 68 0.08 -13.81 0.69
CA ALA A 68 -1.15 -14.18 -0.02
C ALA A 68 -0.93 -15.32 -1.04
N ARG A 69 0.26 -15.44 -1.62
CA ARG A 69 0.55 -16.44 -2.67
C ARG A 69 1.26 -17.69 -2.18
N ALA A 70 2.12 -17.56 -1.18
CA ALA A 70 3.01 -18.63 -0.74
C ALA A 70 2.58 -19.29 0.58
N SER A 71 1.70 -18.67 1.36
CA SER A 71 1.33 -19.19 2.67
C SER A 71 0.09 -20.07 2.62
N GLN A 72 0.03 -21.02 3.56
CA GLN A 72 -1.17 -21.81 3.86
C GLN A 72 -1.97 -21.13 4.97
N LEU A 73 -3.29 -21.10 4.82
CA LEU A 73 -4.20 -20.51 5.80
C LEU A 73 -4.58 -21.55 6.87
N PHE A 74 -4.51 -21.17 8.14
CA PHE A 74 -4.89 -22.01 9.27
C PHE A 74 -5.89 -21.28 10.17
N ASP A 75 -6.81 -22.04 10.77
CA ASP A 75 -7.73 -21.49 11.75
C ASP A 75 -7.01 -21.10 13.05
N ARG A 76 -7.41 -19.96 13.63
CA ARG A 76 -6.74 -19.41 14.81
C ARG A 76 -6.98 -20.22 16.09
N LYS A 77 -8.11 -20.91 16.21
CA LYS A 77 -8.49 -21.61 17.45
C LYS A 77 -8.06 -23.07 17.41
N THR A 78 -8.25 -23.72 16.27
CA THR A 78 -8.05 -25.17 16.09
C THR A 78 -6.70 -25.50 15.43
N ALA A 79 -6.02 -24.52 14.84
CA ALA A 79 -4.79 -24.70 14.06
C ALA A 79 -4.92 -25.68 12.89
N LEU A 80 -6.15 -25.96 12.44
CA LEU A 80 -6.42 -26.80 11.28
C LEU A 80 -6.29 -25.99 9.98
N PRO A 81 -5.85 -26.61 8.87
CA PRO A 81 -5.76 -25.92 7.59
C PRO A 81 -7.17 -25.51 7.12
N VAL A 82 -7.30 -24.25 6.70
CA VAL A 82 -8.54 -23.75 6.10
C VAL A 82 -8.67 -24.32 4.70
N ARG A 83 -9.85 -24.90 4.43
CA ARG A 83 -10.20 -25.49 3.14
C ARG A 83 -11.13 -24.57 2.38
N HIS A 84 -11.20 -24.78 1.07
CA HIS A 84 -12.25 -24.19 0.26
C HIS A 84 -13.54 -24.99 0.45
N ASP A 85 -14.62 -24.30 0.78
CA ASP A 85 -15.94 -24.93 0.94
C ASP A 85 -16.83 -24.70 -0.28
N THR A 86 -17.77 -25.62 -0.48
CA THR A 86 -18.85 -25.53 -1.46
C THR A 86 -20.19 -25.58 -0.72
N SER A 87 -21.28 -25.16 -1.36
CA SER A 87 -22.63 -25.28 -0.79
C SER A 87 -22.94 -26.71 -0.32
N GLN A 88 -22.51 -27.71 -1.08
CA GLN A 88 -22.69 -29.13 -0.76
C GLN A 88 -21.85 -29.58 0.44
N SER A 89 -20.57 -29.17 0.52
CA SER A 89 -19.72 -29.54 1.66
C SER A 89 -20.24 -28.95 2.96
N ILE A 90 -20.71 -27.70 2.92
CA ILE A 90 -21.33 -27.02 4.07
C ILE A 90 -22.61 -27.75 4.49
N TYR A 91 -23.50 -28.07 3.55
CA TYR A 91 -24.75 -28.79 3.86
C TYR A 91 -24.48 -30.14 4.51
N ALA A 92 -23.59 -30.94 3.92
CA ALA A 92 -23.24 -32.26 4.45
C ALA A 92 -22.64 -32.17 5.87
N GLU A 93 -21.76 -31.19 6.10
CA GLU A 93 -21.17 -30.95 7.41
C GLU A 93 -22.22 -30.52 8.45
N LEU A 94 -23.15 -29.63 8.08
CA LEU A 94 -24.25 -29.22 8.96
C LEU A 94 -25.13 -30.41 9.37
N MET A 95 -25.57 -31.22 8.40
CA MET A 95 -26.39 -32.41 8.67
C MET A 95 -25.67 -33.41 9.58
N SER A 96 -24.36 -33.60 9.38
CA SER A 96 -23.55 -34.49 10.23
C SER A 96 -23.43 -33.97 11.66
N ARG A 97 -23.34 -32.66 11.88
CA ARG A 97 -23.24 -32.07 13.22
C ARG A 97 -24.56 -32.17 13.97
N THR A 98 -25.68 -31.90 13.30
CA THR A 98 -27.01 -31.97 13.94
C THR A 98 -27.43 -33.40 14.26
N ALA A 99 -27.05 -34.38 13.43
CA ALA A 99 -27.36 -35.79 13.68
C ALA A 99 -26.54 -36.40 14.84
N ALA A 100 -25.48 -35.73 15.30
CA ALA A 100 -24.66 -36.17 16.44
C ALA A 100 -25.09 -35.53 17.77
N GLU A 101 -26.02 -34.57 17.74
CA GLU A 101 -26.59 -33.91 18.92
C GLU A 101 -27.95 -34.50 19.35
N ASP A 102 -28.52 -35.43 18.56
CA ASP A 102 -29.65 -36.31 18.92
C ASP A 102 -29.15 -37.66 19.46
#